data_AF-A0AAV8XRM0-F1
#
_entry.id   AF-A0AAV8XRM0-F1
#
_cell.length_a   1.000
_cell.length_b   1.000
_cell.length_c   1.000
_cell.angle_alpha   90.00
_cell.angle_beta   90.00
_cell.angle_gamma   90.00
#
_symmetry.space_group_name_H-M   'P 1'
#
loop_
_entity.id
_entity.type
_entity.pdbx_description
1 polymer ?
#
loop_
_entity_poly.entity_id
_entity_poly.type
_entity_poly.pdbx_seq_one_letter_code
_entity_poly.pdbx_strand_id
1 'polypeptide(L)'
;MERKHLLAVAAALVAKRKNRKKRSKWSKDWLLKKQQFSHVNLLAELKFEKDDWFNYLRMDEETYLELLHLVTPFIEKKDTHLRKSISCHERLTTTLRYVATGRNYEDLKYTTII
;
A
#
# COMPACT_ATOMS: atom_id res chain seq x y z
N MET A 1 48.93 15.00 4.14
CA MET A 1 47.94 14.74 3.08
C MET A 1 46.51 14.65 3.60
N GLU A 2 46.30 14.19 4.84
CA GLU A 2 45.02 14.10 5.58
C GLU A 2 44.02 15.28 5.44
N ARG A 3 44.44 16.53 5.66
CA ARG A 3 43.52 17.69 5.71
C ARG A 3 42.80 18.00 4.39
N LYS A 4 43.46 17.76 3.24
CA LYS A 4 42.88 18.02 1.91
C LYS A 4 41.81 16.99 1.57
N HIS A 5 42.01 15.73 1.96
CA HIS A 5 41.01 14.67 1.79
C HIS A 5 39.80 14.90 2.69
N LEU A 6 40.01 15.32 3.95
CA LEU A 6 38.91 15.68 4.85
C LEU A 6 38.06 16.84 4.31
N LEU A 7 38.70 17.88 3.77
CA LEU A 7 37.98 19.00 3.14
C LEU A 7 37.23 18.58 1.88
N ALA A 8 37.83 17.72 1.04
CA ALA A 8 37.17 17.19 -0.15
C ALA A 8 35.94 16.33 0.21
N VAL A 9 36.04 15.47 1.24
CA VAL A 9 34.91 14.68 1.74
C VAL A 9 33.81 15.58 2.30
N ALA A 10 34.17 16.59 3.10
CA ALA A 10 33.20 17.56 3.64
C ALA A 10 32.49 18.33 2.52
N ALA A 11 33.22 18.80 1.51
CA ALA A 11 32.64 19.47 0.34
C ALA A 11 31.72 18.54 -0.46
N ALA A 12 32.11 17.28 -0.66
CA ALA A 12 31.29 16.28 -1.33
C ALA A 12 29.99 15.97 -0.57
N LEU A 13 30.04 15.89 0.76
CA LEU A 13 28.85 15.70 1.61
C LEU A 13 27.88 16.89 1.51
N VAL A 14 28.40 18.12 1.51
CA VAL A 14 27.59 19.34 1.35
C VAL A 14 26.95 19.41 -0.03
N ALA A 15 27.73 19.12 -1.09
CA ALA A 15 27.23 19.08 -2.46
C ALA A 15 26.14 18.01 -2.65
N LYS A 16 26.34 16.81 -2.08
CA LYS A 16 25.36 15.71 -2.11
C LYS A 16 24.08 16.05 -1.35
N ARG A 17 24.17 16.83 -0.26
CA ARG A 17 23.01 17.32 0.49
C ARG A 17 22.23 18.38 -0.30
N LYS A 18 22.92 19.24 -1.05
CA LYS A 18 22.31 20.28 -1.90
C LYS A 18 21.60 19.70 -3.12
N ASN A 19 22.10 18.59 -3.66
CA ASN A 19 21.50 17.87 -4.80
C ASN A 19 20.35 16.92 -4.45
N ARG A 20 19.97 16.78 -3.16
CA ARG A 20 18.77 16.02 -2.82
C ARG A 20 17.53 16.81 -3.27
N LYS A 21 16.83 16.28 -4.28
CA LYS A 21 15.49 16.78 -4.65
C LYS A 21 14.62 16.83 -3.40
N LYS A 22 14.22 18.04 -3.00
CA LYS A 22 13.24 18.23 -1.93
C LYS A 22 11.95 17.55 -2.37
N ARG A 23 11.38 16.73 -1.49
CA ARG A 23 10.06 16.12 -1.72
C ARG A 23 9.05 17.25 -1.91
N SER A 24 8.43 17.34 -3.09
CA SER A 24 7.45 18.40 -3.37
C SER A 24 6.12 18.17 -2.65
N LYS A 25 5.77 16.90 -2.40
CA LYS A 25 4.52 16.53 -1.71
C LYS A 25 4.67 15.28 -0.85
N TRP A 26 4.07 15.32 0.34
CA TRP A 26 4.04 14.19 1.28
C TRP A 26 3.24 13.01 0.74
N SER A 27 2.13 13.23 0.06
CA SER A 27 1.34 12.19 -0.60
C SER A 27 0.85 12.69 -1.95
N LYS A 28 0.53 11.79 -2.87
CA LYS A 28 -0.24 12.16 -4.07
C LYS A 28 -1.69 12.38 -3.64
N ASP A 29 -2.37 13.35 -4.23
CA ASP A 29 -3.72 13.74 -3.80
C ASP A 29 -4.73 12.61 -4.00
N TRP A 30 -4.59 11.82 -5.06
CA TRP A 30 -5.44 10.65 -5.31
C TRP A 30 -5.24 9.52 -4.28
N LEU A 31 -4.06 9.38 -3.68
CA LEU A 31 -3.82 8.40 -2.60
C LEU A 31 -4.55 8.79 -1.31
N LEU A 32 -4.85 10.07 -1.12
CA LEU A 32 -5.67 10.54 0.01
C LEU A 32 -7.15 10.21 -0.17
N LYS A 33 -7.58 9.96 -1.41
CA LYS A 33 -8.95 9.60 -1.78
C LYS A 33 -9.19 8.09 -1.75
N LYS A 34 -8.46 7.34 -0.90
CA LYS A 34 -8.57 5.87 -0.81
C LYS A 34 -10.01 5.41 -0.56
N GLN A 35 -10.77 6.15 0.24
CA GLN A 35 -12.15 5.78 0.56
C GLN A 35 -13.09 5.85 -0.65
N GLN A 36 -12.73 6.62 -1.68
CA GLN A 36 -13.50 6.71 -2.92
C GLN A 36 -13.04 5.66 -3.94
N PHE A 37 -11.72 5.46 -4.07
CA PHE A 37 -11.15 4.74 -5.20
C PHE A 37 -10.58 3.36 -4.87
N SER A 38 -10.55 2.96 -3.59
CA SER A 38 -10.08 1.63 -3.21
C SER A 38 -11.02 0.55 -3.77
N HIS A 39 -10.45 -0.53 -4.30
CA HIS A 39 -11.23 -1.67 -4.81
C HIS A 39 -12.11 -2.36 -3.75
N VAL A 40 -11.92 -2.07 -2.46
CA VAL A 40 -12.81 -2.62 -1.43
C VAL A 40 -14.24 -2.14 -1.61
N ASN A 41 -14.44 -0.96 -2.22
CA ASN A 41 -15.76 -0.49 -2.60
C ASN A 41 -16.38 -1.41 -3.68
N LEU A 42 -15.57 -1.88 -4.63
CA LEU A 42 -16.01 -2.85 -5.62
C LEU A 42 -16.35 -4.19 -4.96
N LEU A 43 -15.55 -4.67 -4.00
CA LEU A 43 -15.86 -5.91 -3.27
C LEU A 43 -17.23 -5.86 -2.56
N ALA A 44 -17.62 -4.69 -2.06
CA ALA A 44 -18.93 -4.52 -1.43
C ALA A 44 -20.10 -4.77 -2.39
N GLU A 45 -19.89 -4.59 -3.69
CA GLU A 45 -20.84 -4.95 -4.75
C GLU A 45 -20.69 -6.43 -5.15
N LEU A 46 -19.44 -6.91 -5.30
CA LEU A 46 -19.16 -8.29 -5.74
C LEU A 46 -19.72 -9.36 -4.79
N LYS A 47 -19.90 -9.06 -3.51
CA LYS A 47 -20.51 -10.03 -2.57
C LYS A 47 -21.91 -10.50 -2.98
N PHE A 48 -22.62 -9.71 -3.80
CA PHE A 48 -23.93 -10.10 -4.34
C PHE A 48 -23.82 -10.96 -5.59
N GLU A 49 -22.67 -10.97 -6.26
CA GLU A 49 -22.37 -11.71 -7.49
C GLU A 49 -21.27 -12.76 -7.21
N LYS A 50 -21.68 -13.94 -6.74
CA LYS A 50 -20.76 -14.98 -6.24
C LYS A 50 -19.67 -15.38 -7.24
N ASP A 51 -20.01 -15.48 -8.51
CA ASP A 51 -19.06 -15.86 -9.56
C ASP A 51 -17.96 -14.80 -9.74
N ASP A 52 -18.34 -13.52 -9.70
CA ASP A 52 -17.40 -12.41 -9.80
C ASP A 52 -16.55 -12.26 -8.55
N TRP A 53 -17.13 -12.46 -7.36
CA TRP A 53 -16.38 -12.53 -6.10
C TRP A 53 -15.30 -13.61 -6.18
N PHE A 54 -15.69 -14.82 -6.56
CA PHE A 54 -14.78 -15.95 -6.68
C PHE A 54 -13.72 -15.70 -7.76
N ASN A 55 -14.08 -15.10 -8.88
CA ASN A 55 -13.12 -14.74 -9.91
C ASN A 55 -12.13 -13.66 -9.42
N TYR A 56 -12.59 -12.72 -8.60
CA TYR A 56 -11.78 -11.63 -8.07
C TYR A 56 -10.77 -12.09 -7.00
N LEU A 57 -11.20 -12.93 -6.05
CA LEU A 57 -10.41 -13.36 -4.89
C LEU A 57 -9.88 -14.80 -4.97
N ARG A 58 -10.40 -15.62 -5.89
CA ARG A 58 -10.15 -17.08 -6.01
C ARG A 58 -10.55 -17.87 -4.75
N MET A 59 -11.54 -17.36 -4.01
CA MET A 59 -12.14 -17.96 -2.83
C MET A 59 -13.57 -17.45 -2.65
N ASP A 60 -14.41 -18.21 -2.00
CA ASP A 60 -15.74 -17.79 -1.58
C ASP A 60 -15.68 -16.78 -0.41
N GLU A 61 -16.80 -16.12 -0.13
CA GLU A 61 -16.88 -15.08 0.90
C GLU A 61 -16.70 -15.64 2.31
N GLU A 62 -17.23 -16.84 2.59
CA GLU A 62 -17.15 -17.46 3.91
C GLU A 62 -15.70 -17.80 4.28
N THR A 63 -14.98 -18.45 3.37
CA THR A 63 -13.54 -18.72 3.50
C THR A 63 -12.74 -17.43 3.64
N TYR A 64 -13.10 -16.37 2.90
CA TYR A 64 -12.44 -15.07 3.03
C TYR A 64 -12.63 -14.46 4.41
N LEU A 65 -13.84 -14.49 4.97
CA LEU A 65 -14.15 -13.94 6.29
C LEU A 65 -13.47 -14.73 7.41
N GLU A 66 -13.43 -16.06 7.30
CA GLU A 66 -12.69 -16.91 8.23
C GLU A 66 -11.19 -16.58 8.19
N LEU A 67 -10.61 -16.53 6.99
CA LEU A 67 -9.22 -16.15 6.82
C LEU A 67 -8.94 -14.77 7.40
N LEU A 68 -9.81 -13.78 7.13
CA LEU A 68 -9.70 -12.43 7.66
C LEU A 68 -9.68 -12.44 9.19
N HIS A 69 -10.57 -13.21 9.83
CA HIS A 69 -10.60 -13.34 11.28
C HIS A 69 -9.27 -13.89 11.83
N LEU A 70 -8.75 -14.95 11.22
CA LEU A 70 -7.49 -15.58 11.63
C LEU A 70 -6.28 -14.65 11.47
N VAL A 71 -6.22 -13.88 10.38
CA VAL A 71 -5.05 -13.03 10.09
C VAL A 71 -5.12 -11.66 10.78
N THR A 72 -6.31 -11.16 11.11
CA THR A 72 -6.53 -9.85 11.73
C THR A 72 -5.56 -9.54 12.89
N PRO A 73 -5.37 -10.40 13.91
CA PRO A 73 -4.46 -10.11 15.01
C PRO A 73 -3.00 -9.91 14.59
N PHE A 74 -2.60 -10.41 13.42
CA PHE A 74 -1.24 -10.31 12.91
C PHE A 74 -1.03 -9.11 11.96
N ILE A 75 -2.11 -8.62 11.34
CA ILE A 75 -2.03 -7.57 10.30
C ILE A 75 -2.70 -6.26 10.70
N GLU A 76 -3.35 -6.20 11.86
CA GLU A 76 -3.94 -4.97 12.39
C GLU A 76 -2.87 -3.93 12.72
N LYS A 77 -3.17 -2.68 12.37
CA LYS A 77 -2.32 -1.53 12.66
C LYS A 77 -3.13 -0.47 13.38
N LYS A 78 -2.47 0.26 14.27
CA LYS A 78 -3.10 1.37 14.99
C LYS A 78 -3.17 2.61 14.12
N ASP A 79 -4.29 3.32 14.24
CA ASP A 79 -4.43 4.66 13.70
C ASP A 79 -3.48 5.63 14.42
N THR A 80 -3.02 6.64 13.69
CA THR A 80 -2.18 7.71 14.22
C THR A 80 -2.83 9.05 13.95
N HIS A 81 -2.42 10.10 14.69
CA HIS A 81 -2.91 11.46 14.45
C HIS A 81 -2.65 11.98 13.02
N LEU A 82 -1.62 11.45 12.35
CA LEU A 82 -1.24 11.88 11.00
C LEU A 82 -2.02 11.16 9.90
N ARG A 83 -2.38 9.88 10.12
CA ARG A 83 -3.04 9.05 9.12
C ARG A 83 -3.74 7.86 9.77
N LYS A 84 -4.93 7.54 9.26
CA LYS A 84 -5.61 6.27 9.49
C LYS A 84 -4.82 5.11 8.89
N SER A 85 -4.75 4.02 9.62
CA SER A 85 -4.18 2.78 9.15
C SER A 85 -4.95 2.23 7.94
N ILE A 86 -4.31 1.33 7.21
CA ILE A 86 -4.97 0.53 6.19
C ILE A 86 -5.64 -0.62 6.92
N SER A 87 -6.93 -0.81 6.70
CA SER A 87 -7.70 -1.83 7.43
C SER A 87 -7.22 -3.24 7.10
N CYS A 88 -7.42 -4.20 8.01
CA CYS A 88 -7.07 -5.61 7.77
C CYS A 88 -7.73 -6.15 6.49
N HIS A 89 -8.99 -5.75 6.25
CA HIS A 89 -9.72 -6.08 5.03
C HIS A 89 -9.01 -5.54 3.76
N GLU A 90 -8.66 -4.25 3.73
CA GLU A 90 -7.92 -3.65 2.58
C GLU A 90 -6.57 -4.36 2.34
N ARG A 91 -5.84 -4.69 3.42
CA ARG A 91 -4.54 -5.37 3.35
C ARG A 91 -4.66 -6.79 2.82
N LEU A 92 -5.61 -7.56 3.35
CA LEU A 92 -5.83 -8.95 2.95
C LEU A 92 -6.29 -9.02 1.50
N THR A 93 -7.33 -8.28 1.12
CA THR A 93 -7.83 -8.24 -0.27
C THR A 93 -6.74 -7.89 -1.26
N THR A 94 -5.91 -6.89 -0.96
CA THR A 94 -4.79 -6.50 -1.83
C THR A 94 -3.79 -7.63 -2.02
N THR A 95 -3.49 -8.34 -0.94
CA THR A 95 -2.55 -9.46 -0.96
C THR A 95 -3.12 -10.62 -1.76
N LEU A 96 -4.38 -10.99 -1.53
CA LEU A 96 -5.06 -12.04 -2.30
C LEU A 96 -5.16 -11.68 -3.78
N ARG A 97 -5.50 -10.43 -4.10
CA ARG A 97 -5.54 -9.96 -5.49
C ARG A 97 -4.18 -10.05 -6.16
N TYR A 98 -3.10 -9.73 -5.45
CA TYR A 98 -1.73 -9.91 -5.95
C TYR A 98 -1.42 -11.38 -6.24
N VAL A 99 -1.70 -12.27 -5.28
CA VAL A 99 -1.47 -13.72 -5.43
C VAL A 99 -2.31 -14.31 -6.57
N ALA A 100 -3.57 -13.92 -6.67
CA ALA A 100 -4.50 -14.41 -7.70
C ALA A 100 -4.15 -13.95 -9.13
N THR A 101 -3.53 -12.77 -9.29
CA THR A 101 -3.30 -12.17 -10.62
C THR A 101 -1.83 -12.13 -11.04
N GLY A 102 -0.88 -12.29 -10.12
CA GLY A 102 0.55 -12.20 -10.41
C GLY A 102 1.01 -10.83 -10.90
N ARG A 103 0.21 -9.77 -10.70
CA ARG A 103 0.50 -8.42 -11.19
C ARG A 103 1.66 -7.79 -10.42
N ASN A 104 2.43 -6.93 -11.09
CA ASN A 104 3.50 -6.20 -10.41
C ASN A 104 2.94 -5.10 -9.47
N TYR A 105 3.77 -4.61 -8.55
CA TYR A 105 3.37 -3.58 -7.58
C TYR A 105 2.99 -2.24 -8.22
N GLU A 106 3.55 -1.92 -9.39
CA GLU A 106 3.27 -0.67 -10.09
C GLU A 106 1.85 -0.64 -10.65
N ASP A 107 1.34 -1.76 -11.14
CA ASP A 107 -0.06 -1.92 -11.55
C ASP A 107 -0.99 -2.00 -10.33
N LEU A 108 -0.62 -2.82 -9.34
CA LEU A 108 -1.45 -3.09 -8.17
C LEU A 108 -1.83 -1.81 -7.42
N LYS A 109 -0.90 -0.85 -7.29
CA LYS A 109 -1.14 0.40 -6.54
C LYS A 109 -2.30 1.23 -7.07
N TYR A 110 -2.61 1.15 -8.38
CA TYR A 110 -3.70 1.93 -8.98
C TYR A 110 -5.06 1.35 -8.63
N THR A 111 -5.15 0.01 -8.55
CA THR A 111 -6.39 -0.68 -8.14
C THR A 111 -6.59 -0.62 -6.63
N THR A 112 -5.52 -0.65 -5.83
CA THR A 112 -5.64 -0.81 -4.37
C THR A 112 -5.51 0.48 -3.59
N ILE A 113 -4.70 1.44 -4.07
CA ILE A 113 -4.56 2.77 -3.46
C ILE A 113 -4.12 2.65 -1.99
N ILE A 114 -3.11 1.81 -1.78
CA ILE A 114 -2.51 1.49 -0.48
C ILE A 114 -1.07 2.00 -0.40
#